data_AF-A0A2N6VIZ8-F1
#
_entry.id   AF-A0A2N6VIZ8-F1
#
_cell.length_a   1.000
_cell.length_b   1.000
_cell.length_c   1.000
_cell.angle_alpha   90.00
_cell.angle_beta   90.00
_cell.angle_gamma   90.00
#
_symmetry.space_group_name_H-M   'P 1'
#
loop_
_entity.id
_entity.type
_entity.pdbx_description
1 polymer ?
#
loop_
_entity_poly.entity_id
_entity_poly.type
_entity_poly.pdbx_seq_one_letter_code
_entity_poly.pdbx_strand_id
1 'polypeptide(L)'
;RTEHEEAVYTNIAFMQSVHARSYSSVFSTLTSTPEIDDAYRWAVANDLLQERCKKVLHHYYGDDPLKRKVSSTLLSSLLLYAGFYLPLHFSVHATLTNTADMIRLILRDKAVHGYYSGYKYQRGLETQSKERQEEMRKFTFDLLEELYELELQY
;
A
#
# COMPACT_ATOMS: atom_id res chain seq x y z
N ARG A 1 -18.69 -5.91 10.39
CA ARG A 1 -18.39 -4.93 11.45
C ARG A 1 -18.51 -5.65 12.77
N THR A 2 -17.43 -5.75 13.51
CA THR A 2 -17.34 -6.39 14.82
C THR A 2 -16.39 -5.55 15.67
N GLU A 3 -16.56 -5.45 16.98
CA GLU A 3 -15.60 -4.72 17.84
C GLU A 3 -14.17 -5.27 17.69
N HIS A 4 -14.04 -6.59 17.51
CA HIS A 4 -12.77 -7.24 17.21
C HIS A 4 -12.09 -6.75 15.91
N GLU A 5 -12.86 -6.22 14.94
CA GLU A 5 -12.30 -5.67 13.68
C GLU A 5 -11.55 -4.37 13.94
N GLU A 6 -12.01 -3.55 14.88
CA GLU A 6 -11.37 -2.27 15.24
C GLU A 6 -10.01 -2.49 15.92
N ALA A 7 -9.93 -3.50 16.79
CA ALA A 7 -8.68 -3.93 17.40
C ALA A 7 -7.66 -4.39 16.34
N VAL A 8 -8.11 -5.15 15.33
CA VAL A 8 -7.26 -5.56 14.21
C VAL A 8 -6.78 -4.35 13.40
N TYR A 9 -7.66 -3.40 13.03
CA TYR A 9 -7.22 -2.21 12.29
C TYR A 9 -6.28 -1.31 13.09
N THR A 10 -6.41 -1.28 14.43
CA THR A 10 -5.46 -0.59 15.31
C THR A 10 -4.08 -1.23 15.24
N ASN A 11 -4.01 -2.56 15.26
CA ASN A 11 -2.75 -3.27 15.05
C ASN A 11 -2.16 -3.02 13.66
N ILE A 12 -2.99 -3.06 12.60
CA ILE A 12 -2.56 -2.77 11.23
C ILE A 12 -1.94 -1.37 11.14
N ALA A 13 -2.58 -0.37 11.76
CA ALA A 13 -2.10 1.02 11.80
C ALA A 13 -0.76 1.15 12.55
N PHE A 14 -0.62 0.47 13.68
CA PHE A 14 0.66 0.38 14.38
C PHE A 14 1.75 -0.23 13.49
N MET A 15 1.46 -1.35 12.81
CA MET A 15 2.42 -1.99 11.91
C MET A 15 2.81 -1.10 10.73
N GLN A 16 1.91 -0.24 10.21
CA GLN A 16 2.29 0.75 9.18
C GLN A 16 3.40 1.70 9.68
N SER A 17 3.33 2.10 10.94
CA SER A 17 4.35 2.96 11.55
C SER A 17 5.68 2.23 11.72
N VAL A 18 5.64 0.94 12.08
CA VAL A 18 6.83 0.07 12.13
C VAL A 18 7.47 -0.07 10.76
N HIS A 19 6.67 -0.28 9.70
CA HIS A 19 7.14 -0.35 8.32
C HIS A 19 7.79 0.96 7.87
N ALA A 20 7.18 2.11 8.17
CA ALA A 20 7.75 3.41 7.83
C ALA A 20 9.10 3.63 8.54
N ARG A 21 9.18 3.33 9.84
CA ARG A 21 10.40 3.49 10.64
C ARG A 21 11.53 2.57 10.16
N SER A 22 11.21 1.37 9.68
CA SER A 22 12.25 0.41 9.27
C SER A 22 13.05 0.91 8.05
N TYR A 23 12.44 1.69 7.15
CA TYR A 23 13.18 2.36 6.07
C TYR A 23 14.20 3.36 6.62
N SER A 24 13.83 4.16 7.63
CA SER A 24 14.77 5.07 8.31
C SER A 24 15.94 4.32 8.94
N SER A 25 15.71 3.12 9.50
CA SER A 25 16.80 2.27 10.02
C SER A 25 17.76 1.83 8.91
N VAL A 26 17.25 1.44 7.74
CA VAL A 26 18.09 1.11 6.57
C VAL A 26 18.90 2.32 6.12
N PHE A 27 18.24 3.48 5.96
CA PHE A 27 18.89 4.71 5.52
C PHE A 27 20.01 5.13 6.48
N SER A 28 19.76 5.14 7.79
CA SER A 28 20.77 5.48 8.79
C SER A 28 21.99 4.55 8.80
N THR A 29 21.85 3.34 8.26
CA THR A 29 22.92 2.34 8.20
C THR A 29 23.71 2.39 6.90
N LEU A 30 23.04 2.67 5.77
CA LEU A 30 23.61 2.48 4.43
C LEU A 30 23.81 3.75 3.61
N THR A 31 23.27 4.89 4.07
CA THR A 31 23.25 6.14 3.28
C THR A 31 23.64 7.33 4.15
N SER A 32 24.17 8.38 3.53
CA SER A 32 24.50 9.64 4.20
C SER A 32 23.28 10.55 4.34
N THR A 33 23.27 11.44 5.33
CA THR A 33 22.18 12.42 5.52
C THR A 33 21.87 13.24 4.27
N PRO A 34 22.85 13.76 3.50
CA PRO A 34 22.55 14.48 2.26
C PRO A 34 21.80 13.64 1.22
N GLU A 35 22.18 12.38 1.01
CA GLU A 35 21.49 11.46 0.08
C GLU A 35 20.06 11.18 0.53
N ILE A 36 19.86 11.00 1.84
CA ILE A 36 18.53 10.80 2.43
C ILE A 36 17.66 12.04 2.17
N ASP A 37 18.18 13.23 2.47
CA ASP A 37 17.44 14.48 2.29
C ASP A 37 17.11 14.75 0.81
N ASP A 38 18.02 14.43 -0.11
CA ASP A 38 17.78 14.53 -1.55
C ASP A 38 16.66 13.58 -2.01
N ALA A 39 16.66 12.33 -1.52
CA ALA A 39 15.60 11.37 -1.84
C ALA A 39 14.23 11.85 -1.31
N TYR A 40 14.17 12.40 -0.10
CA TYR A 40 12.93 12.98 0.44
C TYR A 40 12.47 14.20 -0.35
N ARG A 41 13.37 15.12 -0.70
CA ARG A 41 13.05 16.28 -1.54
C ARG A 41 12.47 15.84 -2.88
N TRP A 42 13.11 14.87 -3.53
CA TRP A 42 12.61 14.30 -4.78
C TRP A 42 11.24 13.66 -4.60
N ALA A 43 11.03 12.85 -3.56
CA ALA A 43 9.75 12.17 -3.35
C ALA A 43 8.58 13.15 -3.13
N VAL A 44 8.83 14.26 -2.42
CA VAL A 44 7.83 15.32 -2.21
C VAL A 44 7.57 16.12 -3.47
N ALA A 45 8.59 16.39 -4.29
CA ALA A 45 8.49 17.18 -5.51
C ALA A 45 8.12 16.37 -6.77
N ASN A 46 8.08 15.03 -6.69
CA ASN A 46 7.74 14.18 -7.82
C ASN A 46 6.22 14.13 -8.03
N ASP A 47 5.73 14.88 -9.01
CA ASP A 47 4.30 14.97 -9.32
C ASP A 47 3.65 13.60 -9.55
N LEU A 48 4.32 12.69 -10.25
CA LEU A 48 3.77 11.37 -10.56
C LEU A 48 3.63 10.48 -9.31
N LEU A 49 4.62 10.49 -8.43
CA LEU A 49 4.54 9.82 -7.13
C LEU A 49 3.40 10.43 -6.28
N GLN A 50 3.29 11.75 -6.25
CA GLN A 50 2.24 12.44 -5.52
C GLN A 50 0.85 12.13 -6.08
N GLU A 51 0.68 12.07 -7.40
CA GLU A 51 -0.59 11.70 -8.03
C GLU A 51 -1.00 10.27 -7.67
N ARG A 52 -0.08 9.30 -7.74
CA ARG A 52 -0.35 7.91 -7.27
C ARG A 52 -0.88 7.88 -5.83
N CYS A 53 -0.27 8.65 -4.93
CA CYS A 53 -0.73 8.77 -3.55
C CYS A 53 -2.11 9.43 -3.44
N LYS A 54 -2.31 10.59 -4.10
CA LYS A 54 -3.57 11.36 -4.02
C LYS A 54 -4.77 10.57 -4.53
N LYS A 55 -4.62 9.77 -5.59
CA LYS A 55 -5.70 8.92 -6.15
C LYS A 55 -6.27 7.97 -5.12
N VAL A 56 -5.40 7.29 -4.36
CA VAL A 56 -5.82 6.42 -3.26
C VAL A 56 -6.42 7.24 -2.11
N LEU A 57 -5.76 8.33 -1.71
CA LEU A 57 -6.17 9.15 -0.56
C LEU A 57 -7.55 9.78 -0.75
N HIS A 58 -7.91 10.15 -1.97
CA HIS A 58 -9.23 10.70 -2.30
C HIS A 58 -10.37 9.77 -1.83
N HIS A 59 -10.26 8.48 -2.13
CA HIS A 59 -11.25 7.49 -1.71
C HIS A 59 -11.04 7.00 -0.28
N TYR A 60 -9.81 7.02 0.22
CA TYR A 60 -9.53 6.67 1.61
C TYR A 60 -10.24 7.60 2.59
N TYR A 61 -10.17 8.91 2.34
CA TYR A 61 -10.83 9.94 3.15
C TYR A 61 -12.27 10.24 2.71
N GLY A 62 -12.74 9.64 1.60
CA GLY A 62 -14.13 9.75 1.16
C GLY A 62 -15.12 9.04 2.09
N ASP A 63 -16.41 9.33 1.90
CA ASP A 63 -17.48 8.85 2.78
C ASP A 63 -17.86 7.39 2.56
N ASP A 64 -17.50 6.82 1.41
CA ASP A 64 -17.89 5.48 1.00
C ASP A 64 -16.97 4.40 1.60
N PRO A 65 -17.45 3.60 2.57
CA PRO A 65 -16.62 2.64 3.27
C PRO A 65 -16.16 1.48 2.38
N LEU A 66 -16.88 1.16 1.29
CA LEU A 66 -16.48 0.09 0.37
C LEU A 66 -15.37 0.58 -0.56
N LYS A 67 -15.51 1.81 -1.10
CA LYS A 67 -14.44 2.44 -1.89
C LYS A 67 -13.16 2.61 -1.08
N ARG A 68 -13.27 3.03 0.19
CA ARG A 68 -12.14 3.09 1.13
C ARG A 68 -11.39 1.76 1.25
N LYS A 69 -12.12 0.63 1.39
CA LYS A 69 -11.50 -0.71 1.49
C LYS A 69 -10.84 -1.13 0.17
N VAL A 70 -11.45 -0.85 -0.97
CA VAL A 70 -10.84 -1.10 -2.30
C VAL A 70 -9.52 -0.32 -2.41
N SER A 71 -9.54 0.99 -2.19
CA SER A 71 -8.35 1.84 -2.31
C SER A 71 -7.24 1.45 -1.34
N SER A 72 -7.57 1.14 -0.08
CA SER A 72 -6.59 0.64 0.89
C SER A 72 -5.97 -0.70 0.46
N THR A 73 -6.75 -1.58 -0.17
CA THR A 73 -6.27 -2.89 -0.63
C THR A 73 -5.34 -2.72 -1.83
N LEU A 74 -5.73 -1.91 -2.82
CA LEU A 74 -4.91 -1.62 -4.00
C LEU A 74 -3.60 -0.93 -3.63
N LEU A 75 -3.61 -0.01 -2.66
CA LEU A 75 -2.37 0.57 -2.14
C LEU A 75 -1.42 -0.52 -1.61
N SER A 76 -1.91 -1.41 -0.73
CA SER A 76 -1.05 -2.41 -0.10
C SER A 76 -0.66 -3.57 -1.00
N SER A 77 -1.48 -3.89 -1.98
CA SER A 77 -1.39 -5.12 -2.79
C SER A 77 -1.05 -4.88 -4.26
N LEU A 78 -0.88 -3.62 -4.69
CA LEU A 78 -0.41 -3.22 -6.02
C LEU A 78 0.73 -2.21 -5.93
N LEU A 79 0.44 -0.97 -5.49
CA LEU A 79 1.34 0.18 -5.65
C LEU A 79 2.70 0.06 -4.93
N LEU A 80 2.77 -0.74 -3.86
CA LEU A 80 4.02 -0.94 -3.13
C LEU A 80 4.97 -1.94 -3.82
N TYR A 81 4.47 -2.78 -4.73
CA TYR A 81 5.24 -3.88 -5.28
C TYR A 81 6.33 -3.44 -6.26
N ALA A 82 6.16 -2.31 -6.98
CA ALA A 82 7.26 -1.76 -7.78
C ALA A 82 8.45 -1.35 -6.90
N GLY A 83 8.18 -0.77 -5.72
CA GLY A 83 9.23 -0.46 -4.74
C GLY A 83 9.85 -1.72 -4.12
N PHE A 84 9.05 -2.75 -3.84
CA PHE A 84 9.56 -4.02 -3.31
C PHE A 84 10.40 -4.83 -4.30
N TYR A 85 10.24 -4.60 -5.61
CA TYR A 85 11.01 -5.30 -6.63
C TYR A 85 12.52 -5.14 -6.43
N LEU A 86 13.01 -3.91 -6.25
CA LEU A 86 14.45 -3.61 -6.21
C LEU A 86 15.22 -4.36 -5.11
N PRO A 87 14.84 -4.30 -3.81
CA PRO A 87 15.55 -5.04 -2.77
C PRO A 87 15.45 -6.56 -2.95
N LEU A 88 14.34 -7.07 -3.50
CA LEU A 88 14.21 -8.50 -3.81
C LEU A 88 15.11 -8.91 -4.99
N HIS A 89 15.20 -8.06 -6.02
CA HIS A 89 16.10 -8.24 -7.15
C HIS A 89 17.56 -8.26 -6.72
N PHE A 90 17.98 -7.34 -5.84
CA PHE A 90 19.33 -7.38 -5.27
C PHE A 90 19.59 -8.65 -4.47
N SER A 91 18.60 -9.12 -3.71
CA SER A 91 18.76 -10.34 -2.90
C SER A 91 19.04 -11.58 -3.73
N VAL A 92 18.46 -11.73 -4.94
CA VAL A 92 18.76 -12.89 -5.79
C VAL A 92 20.15 -12.83 -6.41
N HIS A 93 20.79 -11.65 -6.37
CA HIS A 93 22.18 -11.41 -6.76
C HIS A 93 23.11 -11.26 -5.53
N ALA A 94 22.73 -11.86 -4.39
CA ALA A 94 23.51 -11.86 -3.14
C ALA A 94 23.87 -10.46 -2.62
N THR A 95 23.10 -9.44 -2.99
CA THR A 95 23.32 -8.04 -2.61
C THR A 95 22.19 -7.57 -1.69
N LEU A 96 22.52 -6.85 -0.61
CA LEU A 96 21.54 -6.32 0.37
C LEU A 96 20.55 -7.37 0.90
N THR A 97 21.01 -8.61 1.13
CA THR A 97 20.16 -9.73 1.56
C THR A 97 19.43 -9.47 2.87
N ASN A 98 20.07 -8.83 3.85
CA ASN A 98 19.45 -8.45 5.12
C ASN A 98 18.40 -7.35 4.96
N THR A 99 18.59 -6.40 4.02
CA THR A 99 17.57 -5.42 3.67
C THR A 99 16.36 -6.12 3.06
N ALA A 100 16.58 -7.12 2.20
CA ALA A 100 15.50 -7.92 1.65
C ALA A 100 14.77 -8.76 2.73
N ASP A 101 15.45 -9.25 3.76
CA ASP A 101 14.80 -9.92 4.90
C ASP A 101 13.83 -8.99 5.64
N MET A 102 14.22 -7.74 5.88
CA MET A 102 13.32 -6.72 6.41
C MET A 102 12.11 -6.49 5.49
N ILE A 103 12.32 -6.41 4.17
CA ILE A 103 11.24 -6.25 3.19
C ILE A 103 10.30 -7.47 3.18
N ARG A 104 10.82 -8.69 3.34
CA ARG A 104 10.00 -9.92 3.46
C ARG A 104 9.09 -9.89 4.69
N LEU A 105 9.55 -9.33 5.81
CA LEU A 105 8.71 -9.14 6.99
C LEU A 105 7.55 -8.18 6.70
N ILE A 106 7.84 -7.04 6.06
CA ILE A 106 6.82 -6.08 5.63
C ILE A 106 5.83 -6.75 4.67
N LEU A 107 6.32 -7.46 3.66
CA LEU A 107 5.48 -8.16 2.68
C LEU A 107 4.55 -9.18 3.33
N ARG A 108 5.03 -9.93 4.32
CA ARG A 108 4.21 -10.89 5.06
C ARG A 108 3.04 -10.21 5.77
N ASP A 109 3.28 -9.06 6.39
CA ASP A 109 2.22 -8.27 7.03
C ASP A 109 1.25 -7.70 5.99
N LYS A 110 1.78 -7.11 4.91
CA LYS A 110 0.97 -6.53 3.82
C LYS A 110 0.07 -7.55 3.15
N ALA A 111 0.53 -8.79 2.98
CA ALA A 111 -0.28 -9.88 2.45
C ALA A 111 -1.53 -10.14 3.33
N VAL A 112 -1.35 -10.18 4.65
CA VAL A 112 -2.46 -10.33 5.61
C VAL A 112 -3.36 -9.09 5.63
N HIS A 113 -2.80 -7.89 5.57
CA HIS A 113 -3.57 -6.65 5.53
C HIS A 113 -4.47 -6.58 4.29
N GLY A 114 -3.91 -6.88 3.11
CA GLY A 114 -4.65 -6.91 1.85
C GLY A 114 -5.75 -7.98 1.87
N TYR A 115 -5.43 -9.19 2.34
CA TYR A 115 -6.42 -10.25 2.52
C TYR A 115 -7.56 -9.83 3.46
N TYR A 116 -7.23 -9.30 4.63
CA TYR A 116 -8.24 -8.93 5.63
C TYR A 116 -9.15 -7.79 5.14
N SER A 117 -8.57 -6.75 4.53
CA SER A 117 -9.32 -5.65 3.94
C SER A 117 -10.24 -6.14 2.80
N GLY A 118 -9.70 -6.97 1.90
CA GLY A 118 -10.45 -7.56 0.79
C GLY A 118 -11.58 -8.48 1.26
N TYR A 119 -11.34 -9.30 2.29
CA TYR A 119 -12.38 -10.12 2.91
C TYR A 119 -13.49 -9.26 3.51
N LYS A 120 -13.13 -8.22 4.29
CA LYS A 120 -14.13 -7.31 4.88
C LYS A 120 -14.88 -6.51 3.84
N TYR A 121 -14.26 -6.19 2.71
CA TYR A 121 -14.94 -5.62 1.54
C TYR A 121 -16.00 -6.58 0.99
N GLN A 122 -15.63 -7.83 0.71
CA GLN A 122 -16.58 -8.85 0.22
C GLN A 122 -17.76 -9.03 1.18
N ARG A 123 -17.50 -9.19 2.48
CA ARG A 123 -18.55 -9.28 3.50
C ARG A 123 -19.48 -8.06 3.56
N GLY A 124 -18.95 -6.86 3.30
CA GLY A 124 -19.75 -5.64 3.22
C GLY A 124 -20.54 -5.51 1.92
N LEU A 125 -20.02 -6.09 0.83
CA LEU A 125 -20.62 -6.06 -0.50
C LEU A 125 -21.79 -7.06 -0.62
N GLU A 126 -21.69 -8.22 0.03
CA GLU A 126 -22.74 -9.27 0.03
C GLU A 126 -24.12 -8.78 0.48
N THR A 127 -24.17 -7.74 1.32
CA THR A 127 -25.43 -7.18 1.85
C THR A 127 -26.01 -6.05 0.99
N GLN A 128 -25.33 -5.68 -0.09
CA GLN A 128 -25.74 -4.60 -0.99
C GLN A 128 -26.63 -5.12 -2.13
N SER A 129 -27.38 -4.20 -2.75
CA SER A 129 -28.18 -4.52 -3.94
C SER A 129 -27.29 -4.94 -5.12
N LYS A 130 -27.86 -5.66 -6.10
CA LYS A 130 -27.10 -6.11 -7.28
C LYS A 130 -26.51 -4.95 -8.07
N GLU A 131 -27.25 -3.86 -8.18
CA GLU A 131 -26.83 -2.63 -8.85
C GLU A 131 -25.59 -2.04 -8.16
N ARG A 132 -25.58 -2.02 -6.83
CA ARG A 132 -24.45 -1.54 -6.04
C ARG A 132 -23.25 -2.48 -6.12
N GLN A 133 -23.49 -3.79 -6.20
CA GLN A 133 -22.41 -4.76 -6.40
C GLN A 133 -21.72 -4.55 -7.76
N GLU A 134 -22.49 -4.30 -8.82
CA GLU A 134 -21.96 -3.99 -10.13
C GLU A 134 -21.24 -2.63 -10.17
N GLU A 135 -21.79 -1.60 -9.51
CA GLU A 135 -21.10 -0.31 -9.37
C GLU A 135 -19.73 -0.48 -8.72
N MET A 136 -19.66 -1.24 -7.62
CA MET A 136 -18.41 -1.46 -6.90
C MET A 136 -17.43 -2.34 -7.68
N ARG A 137 -17.92 -3.30 -8.47
CA ARG A 137 -17.09 -4.06 -9.41
C ARG A 137 -16.46 -3.11 -10.42
N LYS A 138 -17.28 -2.31 -11.11
CA LYS A 138 -16.79 -1.34 -12.11
C LYS A 138 -15.77 -0.38 -11.48
N PHE A 139 -16.10 0.22 -10.35
CA PHE A 139 -15.21 1.11 -9.61
C PHE A 139 -13.86 0.45 -9.28
N THR A 140 -13.87 -0.82 -8.85
CA THR A 140 -12.64 -1.54 -8.49
C THR A 140 -11.72 -1.72 -9.70
N PHE A 141 -12.28 -2.10 -10.85
CA PHE A 141 -11.50 -2.25 -12.08
C PHE A 141 -11.05 -0.91 -12.66
N ASP A 142 -11.92 0.09 -12.69
CA ASP A 142 -11.56 1.44 -13.16
C ASP A 142 -10.37 2.01 -12.34
N LEU A 143 -10.45 1.91 -11.01
CA LEU A 143 -9.37 2.40 -10.13
C LEU A 143 -8.10 1.55 -10.27
N LEU A 144 -8.22 0.23 -10.47
CA LEU A 144 -7.09 -0.65 -10.73
C LEU A 144 -6.36 -0.23 -12.01
N GLU A 145 -7.08 -0.03 -13.10
CA GLU A 145 -6.54 0.37 -14.40
C GLU A 145 -5.85 1.74 -14.30
N GLU A 146 -6.51 2.73 -13.70
CA GLU A 146 -5.92 4.06 -13.49
C GLU A 146 -4.63 4.01 -12.67
N LEU A 147 -4.63 3.26 -11.55
CA LEU A 147 -3.44 3.10 -10.72
C LEU A 147 -2.34 2.33 -11.45
N TYR A 148 -2.69 1.34 -12.26
CA TYR A 148 -1.73 0.57 -13.05
C TYR A 148 -1.07 1.42 -14.13
N GLU A 149 -1.83 2.26 -14.83
CA GLU A 149 -1.27 3.20 -15.82
C GLU A 149 -0.31 4.21 -15.18
N LEU A 150 -0.66 4.75 -14.00
CA LEU A 150 0.23 5.61 -13.23
C LEU A 150 1.48 4.87 -12.74
N GLU A 151 1.36 3.59 -12.40
CA GLU A 151 2.49 2.75 -12.00
C GLU A 151 3.47 2.52 -13.16
N LEU A 152 2.97 2.32 -14.38
CA LEU A 152 3.82 2.13 -15.56
C LEU A 152 4.55 3.39 -15.98
N GLN A 153 3.97 4.56 -15.70
CA GLN A 153 4.62 5.84 -15.96
C GLN A 153 5.73 6.14 -14.95
N TYR A 154 5.64 5.58 -13.74
CA TYR A 154 6.52 5.86 -12.60
C TYR A 154 7.77 4.98 -12.62
#